data_AF-A0A3B0AEB0-F1
#
_entry.id   AF-A0A3B0AEB0-F1
#
_cell.length_a   1.000
_cell.length_b   1.000
_cell.length_c   1.000
_cell.angle_alpha   90.00
_cell.angle_beta   90.00
_cell.angle_gamma   90.00
#
_symmetry.space_group_name_H-M   'P 1'
#
loop_
_entity.id
_entity.type
_entity.pdbx_description
1 polymer ?
#
loop_
_entity_poly.entity_id
_entity_poly.type
_entity_poly.pdbx_seq_one_letter_code
_entity_poly.pdbx_strand_id
1 'polypeptide(L)'
;MTNANSLERTSWQISLIGGHRQRGAAAANTVVVTPIGGADVDLTGADLAPVTTLTKVSLAGGVKLRVPAETNVRIEGFHLFGGRRVEPGRPSPSDPVVRVRAYGIWGGVQVRRA
;
A
#
# COMPACT_ATOMS: atom_id res chain seq x y z
N MET A 1 10.10 -30.80 -1.81
CA MET A 1 8.94 -30.35 -2.61
C MET A 1 8.70 -28.89 -2.29
N THR A 2 9.29 -27.98 -3.07
CA THR A 2 9.20 -26.53 -2.84
C THR A 2 7.97 -26.02 -3.58
N ASN A 3 6.94 -25.62 -2.84
CA ASN A 3 5.65 -25.22 -3.38
C ASN A 3 5.75 -23.97 -4.26
N ALA A 4 5.58 -24.14 -5.57
CA ALA A 4 5.52 -23.09 -6.59
C ALA A 4 4.13 -22.43 -6.66
N ASN A 5 3.56 -22.01 -5.53
CA ASN A 5 2.17 -21.49 -5.48
C ASN A 5 2.04 -20.13 -4.75
N SER A 6 3.10 -19.33 -4.73
CA SER A 6 3.14 -18.03 -4.03
C SER A 6 2.85 -16.81 -4.92
N LEU A 7 2.60 -16.99 -6.23
CA LEU A 7 2.52 -15.86 -7.16
C LEU A 7 1.17 -15.14 -7.23
N GLU A 8 0.07 -15.65 -6.63
CA GLU A 8 -1.26 -15.04 -6.85
C GLU A 8 -2.18 -14.92 -5.62
N ARG A 9 -1.66 -15.06 -4.40
CA ARG A 9 -2.52 -14.99 -3.22
C ARG A 9 -2.80 -13.52 -2.84
N THR A 10 -3.97 -13.02 -3.24
CA THR A 10 -4.47 -11.74 -2.75
C THR A 10 -4.79 -11.87 -1.25
N SER A 11 -4.13 -11.07 -0.42
CA SER A 11 -4.38 -11.01 1.02
C SER A 11 -5.54 -10.06 1.29
N TRP A 12 -6.65 -10.59 1.79
CA TRP A 12 -7.81 -9.78 2.19
C TRP A 12 -7.83 -9.57 3.70
N GLN A 13 -7.99 -8.33 4.12
CA GLN A 13 -8.15 -7.94 5.52
C GLN A 13 -9.41 -7.08 5.65
N ILE A 14 -10.40 -7.59 6.38
CA ILE A 14 -11.69 -6.93 6.59
C ILE A 14 -11.86 -6.73 8.08
N SER A 15 -12.18 -5.51 8.50
CA SER A 15 -12.37 -5.16 9.92
C SER A 15 -13.36 -4.02 10.03
N LEU A 16 -14.05 -3.87 11.17
CA LEU A 16 -14.97 -2.75 11.40
C LEU A 16 -14.25 -1.50 11.93
N ILE A 17 -13.28 -1.73 12.82
CA ILE A 17 -12.43 -0.71 13.41
C ILE A 17 -11.00 -1.26 13.44
N GLY A 18 -10.03 -0.42 13.15
CA GLY A 18 -8.63 -0.80 13.08
C GLY A 18 -8.15 -0.95 11.64
N GLY A 19 -7.03 -1.64 11.46
CA GLY A 19 -6.33 -1.55 10.19
C GLY A 19 -5.27 -2.62 9.97
N HIS A 20 -4.67 -2.56 8.80
CA HIS A 20 -3.58 -3.45 8.41
C HIS A 20 -2.24 -2.82 8.80
N ARG A 21 -1.39 -3.57 9.50
CA ARG A 21 -0.01 -3.18 9.76
C ARG A 21 0.92 -4.22 9.19
N GLN A 22 1.87 -3.80 8.39
CA GLN A 22 2.82 -4.69 7.74
C GLN A 22 4.22 -4.08 7.73
N ARG A 23 5.22 -4.91 7.97
CA ARG A 23 6.64 -4.55 7.87
C ARG A 23 7.37 -5.64 7.10
N GLY A 24 8.20 -5.26 6.15
CA GLY A 24 8.96 -6.20 5.31
C GLY A 24 8.11 -6.75 4.16
N ALA A 25 8.30 -8.02 3.83
CA ALA A 25 7.72 -8.66 2.65
C ALA A 25 6.21 -8.41 2.53
N ALA A 26 5.77 -8.05 1.32
CA ALA A 26 4.38 -7.82 1.00
C ALA A 26 3.84 -8.92 0.10
N ALA A 27 2.59 -9.32 0.36
CA ALA A 27 1.82 -9.99 -0.68
C ALA A 27 1.73 -9.04 -1.89
N ALA A 28 1.91 -9.58 -3.10
CA ALA A 28 1.84 -8.81 -4.33
C ALA A 28 0.51 -8.08 -4.47
N ASN A 29 -0.57 -8.60 -3.87
CA ASN A 29 -1.88 -7.96 -3.82
C ASN A 29 -2.43 -8.01 -2.39
N THR A 30 -2.65 -6.84 -1.79
CA THR A 30 -3.27 -6.70 -0.46
C THR A 30 -4.51 -5.82 -0.56
N VAL A 31 -5.63 -6.26 0.01
CA VAL A 31 -6.89 -5.52 0.06
C VAL A 31 -7.30 -5.33 1.51
N VAL A 32 -7.49 -4.07 1.92
CA VAL A 32 -7.87 -3.67 3.27
C VAL A 32 -9.19 -2.92 3.23
N VAL A 33 -10.23 -3.50 3.81
CA VAL A 33 -11.57 -2.88 3.88
C VAL A 33 -11.91 -2.64 5.35
N THR A 34 -12.00 -1.37 5.73
CA THR A 34 -12.34 -0.99 7.10
C THR A 34 -13.07 0.34 7.15
N PRO A 35 -14.28 0.43 7.73
CA PRO A 35 -14.99 1.70 7.91
C PRO A 35 -14.13 2.74 8.64
N ILE A 36 -13.49 2.36 9.75
CA ILE A 36 -12.67 3.25 10.57
C ILE A 36 -11.28 2.64 10.76
N GLY A 37 -10.27 3.25 10.17
CA GLY A 37 -8.87 2.90 10.34
C GLY A 37 -8.09 2.95 9.03
N GLY A 38 -6.90 2.36 9.02
CA GLY A 38 -5.92 2.60 7.95
C GLY A 38 -5.06 1.41 7.60
N ALA A 39 -4.13 1.64 6.68
CA ALA A 39 -3.06 0.70 6.39
C ALA A 39 -1.72 1.39 6.70
N ASP A 40 -0.89 0.77 7.52
CA ASP A 40 0.48 1.20 7.83
C ASP A 40 1.44 0.14 7.33
N VAL A 41 2.04 0.40 6.16
CA VAL A 41 2.84 -0.57 5.42
C VAL A 41 4.25 -0.03 5.27
N ASP A 42 5.21 -0.79 5.76
CA ASP A 42 6.63 -0.49 5.64
C ASP A 42 7.33 -1.54 4.77
N LEU A 43 7.73 -1.12 3.56
CA LEU A 43 8.44 -1.94 2.59
C LEU A 43 9.94 -1.61 2.55
N THR A 44 10.44 -0.80 3.48
CA THR A 44 11.85 -0.46 3.59
C THR A 44 12.65 -1.72 3.90
N GLY A 45 13.37 -2.25 2.91
CA GLY A 45 14.12 -3.52 3.04
C GLY A 45 13.32 -4.78 2.68
N ALA A 46 12.14 -4.64 2.08
CA ALA A 46 11.41 -5.77 1.50
C ALA A 46 11.90 -6.06 0.08
N ASP A 47 11.98 -7.34 -0.30
CA ASP A 47 12.10 -7.73 -1.71
C ASP A 47 10.73 -7.49 -2.39
N LEU A 48 10.70 -6.56 -3.34
CA LEU A 48 9.48 -6.12 -3.98
C LEU A 48 9.24 -6.94 -5.24
N ALA A 49 8.03 -7.50 -5.36
CA ALA A 49 7.56 -7.99 -6.64
C ALA A 49 7.56 -6.84 -7.67
N PRO A 50 7.70 -7.14 -8.99
CA PRO A 50 7.71 -6.11 -10.04
C PRO A 50 6.53 -5.13 -9.94
N VAL A 51 5.36 -5.63 -9.53
CA VAL A 51 4.21 -4.83 -9.17
C VAL A 51 3.65 -5.32 -7.83
N THR A 52 3.55 -4.42 -6.86
CA THR A 52 2.89 -4.64 -5.57
C THR A 52 1.68 -3.71 -5.45
N THR A 53 0.49 -4.26 -5.23
CA THR A 53 -0.76 -3.49 -5.14
C THR A 53 -1.32 -3.52 -3.72
N LEU A 54 -1.60 -2.34 -3.18
CA LEU A 54 -2.33 -2.13 -1.93
C LEU A 54 -3.65 -1.41 -2.23
N THR A 55 -4.76 -2.10 -2.06
CA THR A 55 -6.11 -1.51 -2.16
C THR A 55 -6.66 -1.26 -0.78
N LYS A 56 -7.17 -0.06 -0.53
CA LYS A 56 -7.75 0.35 0.74
C LYS A 56 -9.08 1.05 0.52
N VAL A 57 -10.11 0.61 1.24
CA VAL A 57 -11.44 1.23 1.22
C VAL A 57 -11.89 1.53 2.65
N SER A 58 -12.35 2.76 2.91
CA SER A 58 -12.79 3.19 4.24
C SER A 58 -13.70 4.40 4.25
N LEU A 59 -14.43 4.61 5.34
CA LEU A 59 -15.08 5.90 5.60
C LEU A 59 -14.10 6.89 6.23
N ALA A 60 -13.37 6.49 7.29
CA ALA A 60 -12.41 7.33 7.99
C ALA A 60 -11.04 6.63 8.14
N GLY A 61 -9.98 7.33 7.77
CA GLY A 61 -8.59 6.89 7.87
C GLY A 61 -7.91 6.74 6.51
N GLY A 62 -6.60 6.49 6.51
CA GLY A 62 -5.76 6.59 5.32
C GLY A 62 -4.77 5.45 5.12
N VAL A 63 -3.80 5.67 4.25
CA VAL A 63 -2.66 4.79 4.02
C VAL A 63 -1.38 5.53 4.40
N LYS A 64 -0.54 4.91 5.23
CA LYS A 64 0.84 5.30 5.48
C LYS A 64 1.72 4.23 4.85
N LEU A 65 2.48 4.63 3.84
CA LEU A 65 3.35 3.74 3.09
C LEU A 65 4.79 4.24 3.21
N ARG A 66 5.71 3.35 3.57
CA ARG A 66 7.15 3.56 3.47
C ARG A 66 7.70 2.63 2.40
N VAL A 67 8.51 3.18 1.49
CA VAL A 67 9.13 2.43 0.39
C VAL A 67 10.62 2.75 0.31
N PRO A 68 11.42 1.88 -0.31
CA PRO A 68 12.78 2.22 -0.73
C PRO A 68 12.81 3.47 -1.63
N ALA A 69 13.94 4.18 -1.63
CA ALA A 69 14.15 5.34 -2.51
C ALA A 69 13.91 5.02 -3.99
N GLU A 70 14.43 3.88 -4.43
CA GLU A 70 14.37 3.34 -5.79
C GLU A 70 13.07 2.55 -6.03
N THR A 71 11.92 3.22 -5.89
CA THR A 71 10.61 2.59 -6.11
C THR A 71 9.62 3.55 -6.74
N ASN A 72 8.98 3.06 -7.81
CA ASN A 72 7.91 3.76 -8.51
C ASN A 72 6.63 3.68 -7.69
N VAL A 73 6.08 4.82 -7.25
CA VAL A 73 4.82 4.84 -6.49
C VAL A 73 3.70 5.42 -7.34
N ARG A 74 2.64 4.65 -7.56
CA ARG A 74 1.44 5.07 -8.27
C ARG A 74 0.26 5.12 -7.33
N ILE A 75 -0.39 6.27 -7.20
CA ILE A 75 -1.58 6.43 -6.36
C ILE A 75 -2.82 6.55 -7.24
N GLU A 76 -3.81 5.71 -6.96
CA GLU A 76 -5.13 5.68 -7.59
C GLU A 76 -6.21 5.89 -6.51
N GLY A 77 -7.43 6.25 -6.93
CA GLY A 77 -8.60 6.42 -6.05
C GLY A 77 -8.87 7.86 -5.62
N PHE A 78 -9.56 8.07 -4.51
CA PHE A 78 -9.87 9.40 -3.94
C PHE A 78 -10.24 9.34 -2.45
N HIS A 79 -9.98 10.45 -1.75
CA HIS A 79 -10.60 10.77 -0.47
C HIS A 79 -11.39 12.08 -0.64
N LEU A 80 -12.63 12.13 -0.15
CA LEU A 80 -13.45 13.35 -0.23
C LEU A 80 -12.86 14.49 0.62
N PHE A 81 -12.31 14.16 1.78
CA PHE A 81 -11.69 15.07 2.72
C PHE A 81 -10.29 14.58 3.11
N GLY A 82 -9.30 15.45 2.95
CA GLY A 82 -7.90 15.23 3.28
C GLY A 82 -6.99 15.39 2.05
N GLY A 83 -5.98 14.52 1.88
CA GLY A 83 -5.01 14.74 0.81
C GLY A 83 -4.02 13.61 0.55
N ARG A 84 -3.16 13.84 -0.45
CA ARG A 84 -2.07 12.95 -0.82
C ARG A 84 -0.75 13.66 -0.60
N ARG A 85 0.19 13.01 0.07
CA ARG A 85 1.55 13.48 0.22
C ARG A 85 2.50 12.38 -0.20
N VAL A 86 3.25 12.64 -1.25
CA VAL A 86 4.26 11.71 -1.77
C VAL A 86 5.59 12.43 -1.68
N GLU A 87 6.51 11.86 -0.90
CA GLU A 87 7.89 12.34 -0.89
C GLU A 87 8.49 12.23 -2.31
N PRO A 88 9.28 13.18 -2.80
CA PRO A 88 9.93 13.00 -4.09
C PRO A 88 10.95 11.85 -4.03
N GLY A 89 11.14 11.19 -5.16
CA GLY A 89 12.19 10.17 -5.36
C GLY A 89 12.67 10.21 -6.81
N ARG A 90 13.72 9.43 -7.13
CA ARG A 90 14.25 9.32 -8.51
C ARG A 90 14.22 7.88 -9.02
N PRO A 91 13.05 7.23 -9.05
CA PRO A 91 12.98 5.86 -9.54
C PRO A 91 13.26 5.80 -11.06
N SER A 92 13.92 4.71 -11.46
CA SER A 92 14.12 4.30 -12.84
C SER A 92 12.90 3.55 -13.39
N PRO A 93 12.66 3.50 -14.72
CA PRO A 93 11.62 2.66 -15.32
C PRO A 93 11.76 1.16 -15.02
N SER A 94 12.97 0.70 -14.68
CA SER A 94 13.26 -0.69 -14.29
C SER A 94 12.89 -1.01 -12.84
N ASP A 95 12.63 0.00 -12.02
CA ASP A 95 12.43 -0.20 -10.59
C ASP A 95 11.02 -0.70 -10.27
N PRO A 96 10.87 -1.48 -9.19
CA PRO A 96 9.58 -2.02 -8.77
C PRO A 96 8.49 -0.95 -8.63
N VAL A 97 7.26 -1.32 -8.94
CA VAL A 97 6.10 -0.43 -8.85
C VAL A 97 5.23 -0.81 -7.65
N VAL A 98 5.03 0.14 -6.74
CA VAL A 98 4.04 0.05 -5.67
C VAL A 98 2.81 0.87 -6.04
N ARG A 99 1.69 0.18 -6.26
CA ARG A 99 0.40 0.78 -6.61
C ARG A 99 -0.49 0.86 -5.38
N VAL A 100 -0.90 2.06 -5.01
CA VAL A 100 -1.80 2.31 -3.89
C VAL A 100 -3.16 2.78 -4.42
N ARG A 101 -4.17 1.94 -4.29
CA ARG A 101 -5.57 2.25 -4.60
C ARG A 101 -6.28 2.62 -3.31
N ALA A 102 -6.48 3.90 -3.03
CA ALA A 102 -7.09 4.35 -1.78
C ALA A 102 -8.42 5.08 -2.04
N TYR A 103 -9.50 4.54 -1.49
CA TYR A 103 -10.85 5.10 -1.60
C TYR A 103 -11.41 5.41 -0.20
N GLY A 104 -11.97 6.59 -0.02
CA GLY A 104 -12.74 6.87 1.20
C GLY A 104 -13.32 8.27 1.33
N ILE A 105 -13.88 8.56 2.50
CA ILE A 105 -14.49 9.87 2.79
C ILE A 105 -13.46 10.77 3.47
N TRP A 106 -13.04 10.47 4.71
CA TRP A 106 -12.01 11.21 5.43
C TRP A 106 -10.70 10.43 5.47
N GLY A 107 -9.59 11.04 5.07
CA GLY A 107 -8.28 10.42 5.16
C GLY A 107 -7.31 10.89 4.09
N GLY A 108 -6.37 10.03 3.74
CA GLY A 108 -5.32 10.41 2.81
C GLY A 108 -4.33 9.30 2.55
N VAL A 109 -3.41 9.57 1.64
CA VAL A 109 -2.27 8.70 1.36
C VAL A 109 -1.00 9.47 1.67
N GLN A 110 -0.20 8.93 2.57
CA GLN A 110 1.13 9.44 2.89
C GLN A 110 2.17 8.41 2.47
N VAL A 111 3.05 8.80 1.56
CA VAL A 111 4.18 7.99 1.09
C VAL A 111 5.45 8.67 1.55
N ARG A 112 6.30 7.91 2.25
CA ARG A 112 7.64 8.29 2.63
C ARG A 112 8.66 7.38 1.96
N ARG A 113 9.82 7.93 1.65
CA ARG A 113 10.98 7.18 1.17
C ARG A 113 12.02 7.09 2.29
N ALA A 114 12.66 5.94 2.39
CA ALA A 114 13.81 5.73 3.25
C ALA A 114 15.10 6.06 2.49
#